data_AF-A0A820MV32-F1
#
_entry.id   AF-A0A820MV32-F1
#
_cell.length_a   1.000
_cell.length_b   1.000
_cell.length_c   1.000
_cell.angle_alpha   90.00
_cell.angle_beta   90.00
_cell.angle_gamma   90.00
#
_symmetry.space_group_name_H-M   'P 1'
#
loop_
_entity.id
_entity.type
_entity.pdbx_description
1 polymer ?
#
loop_
_entity_poly.entity_id
_entity_poly.type
_entity_poly.pdbx_seq_one_letter_code
_entity_poly.pdbx_strand_id
1 'polypeptide(L)'
;IGLAAASLGTETDGSIVCPGSRSNLVGIKPTVGLTSRHLVIPISQNQDSVGPMCQSVADVAAILTIIAGRDNEDNFTLAQPEKVPDYSQHLNANGLRGARIGVLRKIFANSTFGGYPDYIISEFNKTIEEIFIKLGAIIIDPADLDTADEIATAEHELI
;
A
#
# COMPACT_ATOMS: atom_id res chain seq x y z
N ILE A 1 6.60 10.67 16.18
CA ILE A 1 6.62 11.11 17.60
C ILE A 1 6.24 10.04 18.63
N GLY A 2 5.84 8.83 18.22
CA GLY A 2 5.78 7.68 19.15
C GLY A 2 4.70 7.76 20.23
N LEU A 3 3.52 8.31 19.91
CA LEU A 3 2.41 8.43 20.87
C LEU A 3 1.68 7.11 21.16
N ALA A 4 1.79 6.14 20.26
CA ALA A 4 1.20 4.81 20.37
C ALA A 4 2.12 3.76 19.72
N ALA A 5 1.95 2.49 20.11
CA ALA A 5 2.66 1.37 19.50
C ALA A 5 2.20 1.11 18.05
N ALA A 6 0.90 1.27 17.79
CA ALA A 6 0.28 1.12 16.48
C ALA A 6 -0.96 2.01 16.39
N SER A 7 -1.40 2.32 15.17
CA SER A 7 -2.69 2.94 14.89
C SER A 7 -3.37 2.27 13.71
N LEU A 8 -4.68 2.42 13.61
CA LEU A 8 -5.46 2.07 12.43
C LEU A 8 -5.82 3.36 11.68
N GLY A 9 -5.76 3.30 10.36
CA GLY A 9 -6.30 4.31 9.46
C GLY A 9 -7.35 3.70 8.55
N THR A 10 -8.06 4.56 7.83
CA THR A 10 -8.98 4.18 6.76
C THR A 10 -8.51 4.82 5.47
N GLU A 11 -8.51 4.08 4.36
CA GLU A 11 -8.19 4.64 3.05
C GLU A 11 -9.29 4.34 2.05
N THR A 12 -9.81 5.42 1.47
CA THR A 12 -10.58 5.46 0.23
C THR A 12 -9.60 5.65 -0.92
N ASP A 13 -8.89 6.79 -0.88
CA ASP A 13 -7.75 7.11 -1.74
C ASP A 13 -6.68 7.82 -0.89
N GLY A 14 -5.45 7.28 -0.86
CA GLY A 14 -4.26 7.85 -0.21
C GLY A 14 -4.28 8.05 1.32
N SER A 15 -5.41 7.95 2.03
CA SER A 15 -5.57 8.36 3.43
C SER A 15 -4.82 7.52 4.50
N ILE A 16 -4.21 6.39 4.12
CA ILE A 16 -3.24 5.62 4.91
C ILE A 16 -1.82 5.86 4.36
N VAL A 17 -1.60 5.66 3.05
CA VAL A 17 -0.25 5.65 2.46
C VAL A 17 0.36 7.05 2.34
N CYS A 18 -0.42 8.08 2.02
CA CYS A 18 0.04 9.46 1.92
C CYS A 18 0.49 10.04 3.27
N PRO A 19 -0.32 10.01 4.35
CA PRO A 19 0.14 10.47 5.65
C PRO A 19 1.23 9.56 6.24
N GLY A 20 1.23 8.26 5.93
CA GLY A 20 2.31 7.34 6.29
C GLY A 20 3.65 7.78 5.71
N SER A 21 3.70 8.01 4.38
CA SER A 21 4.87 8.51 3.66
C SER A 21 5.35 9.87 4.22
N ARG A 22 4.43 10.81 4.47
CA ARG A 22 4.75 12.14 5.02
C ARG A 22 5.24 12.11 6.47
N SER A 23 4.90 11.07 7.24
CA SER A 23 5.20 10.96 8.67
C SER A 23 6.27 9.92 9.00
N ASN A 24 6.94 9.37 7.98
CA ASN A 24 7.93 8.29 8.12
C ASN A 24 7.37 7.06 8.88
N LEU A 25 6.18 6.63 8.47
CA LEU A 25 5.52 5.42 8.97
C LEU A 25 5.29 4.44 7.82
N VAL A 26 5.24 3.16 8.16
CA VAL A 26 4.73 2.13 7.27
C VAL A 26 3.22 2.10 7.40
N GLY A 27 2.51 2.30 6.29
CA GLY A 27 1.05 2.15 6.20
C GLY A 27 0.69 1.11 5.16
N ILE A 28 -0.26 0.24 5.47
CA ILE A 28 -0.79 -0.74 4.50
C ILE A 28 -2.27 -0.46 4.30
N LYS A 29 -2.67 -0.05 3.09
CA LYS A 29 -4.05 -0.22 2.64
C LYS A 29 -4.22 -1.66 2.15
N PRO A 30 -5.03 -2.50 2.82
CA PRO A 30 -5.27 -3.84 2.33
C PRO A 30 -6.15 -3.87 1.07
N THR A 31 -6.36 -5.06 0.52
CA THR A 31 -7.42 -5.32 -0.45
C THR A 31 -8.78 -5.04 0.19
N VAL A 32 -9.69 -4.41 -0.55
CA VAL A 32 -11.07 -4.16 -0.08
C VAL A 32 -11.72 -5.49 0.27
N GLY A 33 -12.22 -5.59 1.50
CA GLY A 33 -12.79 -6.82 2.05
C GLY A 33 -11.79 -7.71 2.81
N LEU A 34 -10.50 -7.40 2.90
CA LEU A 34 -9.62 -8.17 3.78
C LEU A 34 -9.90 -7.89 5.27
N THR A 35 -10.22 -6.63 5.59
CA THR A 35 -10.56 -6.17 6.94
C THR A 35 -12.00 -5.64 6.94
N SER A 36 -12.74 -5.90 8.02
CA SER A 36 -14.12 -5.40 8.16
C SER A 36 -14.14 -3.89 8.30
N ARG A 37 -15.16 -3.26 7.69
CA ARG A 37 -15.49 -1.84 7.80
C ARG A 37 -16.75 -1.62 8.62
N HIS A 38 -17.27 -2.66 9.27
CA HIS A 38 -18.43 -2.54 10.14
C HIS A 38 -18.16 -1.47 11.22
N LEU A 39 -19.12 -0.55 11.38
CA LEU A 39 -19.06 0.63 12.27
C LEU A 39 -18.00 1.70 11.93
N VAL A 40 -17.34 1.61 10.77
CA VAL A 40 -16.54 2.71 10.22
C VAL A 40 -17.47 3.65 9.46
N ILE A 41 -17.31 4.96 9.67
CA ILE A 41 -18.06 5.97 8.90
C ILE A 41 -17.56 5.91 7.45
N PRO A 42 -18.42 5.57 6.46
CA PRO A 42 -17.97 5.29 5.11
C PRO A 42 -17.76 6.54 4.26
N ILE A 43 -16.95 6.41 3.22
CA ILE A 43 -16.86 7.32 2.07
C ILE A 43 -17.25 6.56 0.79
N SER A 44 -16.54 5.48 0.44
CA SER A 44 -16.86 4.64 -0.73
C SER A 44 -16.85 3.15 -0.39
N GLN A 45 -17.97 2.48 -0.62
CA GLN A 45 -18.09 1.04 -0.39
C GLN A 45 -17.12 0.21 -1.25
N ASN A 46 -16.71 0.75 -2.40
CA ASN A 46 -15.86 0.05 -3.36
C ASN A 46 -14.36 0.26 -3.12
N GLN A 47 -13.99 1.25 -2.31
CA GLN A 47 -12.60 1.65 -2.13
C GLN A 47 -12.14 1.60 -0.67
N ASP A 48 -13.06 1.85 0.27
CA ASP A 48 -12.73 1.94 1.70
C ASP A 48 -12.09 0.64 2.21
N SER A 49 -11.05 0.80 3.02
CA SER A 49 -10.43 -0.26 3.80
C SER A 49 -9.83 0.27 5.10
N VAL A 50 -9.90 -0.56 6.15
CA VAL A 50 -9.21 -0.31 7.43
C VAL A 50 -7.82 -0.96 7.37
N GLY A 51 -6.77 -0.21 7.63
CA GLY A 51 -5.40 -0.71 7.55
C GLY A 51 -4.49 -0.21 8.67
N PRO A 52 -3.42 -0.96 9.00
CA PRO A 52 -2.49 -0.56 10.05
C PRO A 52 -1.49 0.50 9.58
N MET A 53 -1.09 1.35 10.52
CA MET A 53 0.01 2.30 10.40
C MET A 53 0.94 2.14 11.60
N CYS A 54 2.21 1.78 11.36
CA CYS A 54 3.20 1.51 12.41
C CYS A 54 4.60 2.01 12.01
N GLN A 55 5.58 1.89 12.90
CA GLN A 55 6.97 2.30 12.64
C GLN A 55 7.76 1.29 11.81
N SER A 56 7.30 0.02 11.74
CA SER A 56 8.02 -1.03 11.03
C SER A 56 7.08 -1.93 10.23
N VAL A 57 7.64 -2.61 9.22
CA VAL A 57 6.92 -3.64 8.42
C VAL A 57 6.48 -4.81 9.31
N ALA A 58 7.28 -5.15 10.33
CA ALA A 58 6.95 -6.24 11.25
C ALA A 58 5.69 -5.92 12.07
N ASP A 59 5.57 -4.68 12.56
CA ASP A 59 4.42 -4.25 13.35
C ASP A 59 3.15 -4.19 12.50
N VAL A 60 3.20 -3.62 11.30
CA VAL A 60 2.02 -3.61 10.41
C VAL A 60 1.60 -5.04 10.03
N ALA A 61 2.54 -5.97 9.82
CA ALA A 61 2.21 -7.37 9.52
C ALA A 61 1.56 -8.08 10.73
N ALA A 62 2.03 -7.81 11.94
CA ALA A 62 1.43 -8.33 13.17
C ALA A 62 0.00 -7.79 13.37
N ILE A 63 -0.21 -6.48 13.21
CA ILE A 63 -1.54 -5.89 13.33
C ILE A 63 -2.47 -6.38 12.22
N LEU A 64 -2.00 -6.45 10.97
CA LEU A 64 -2.81 -6.95 9.85
C LEU A 64 -3.28 -8.38 10.09
N THR A 65 -2.42 -9.24 10.66
CA THR A 65 -2.77 -10.62 11.04
C THR A 65 -3.94 -10.67 12.04
N ILE A 66 -4.03 -9.69 12.94
CA ILE A 66 -5.07 -9.64 13.97
C ILE A 66 -6.39 -9.14 13.40
N ILE A 67 -6.37 -8.12 12.52
CA ILE A 67 -7.59 -7.44 12.06
C ILE A 67 -8.17 -8.00 10.76
N ALA A 68 -7.39 -8.78 10.00
CA ALA A 68 -7.86 -9.40 8.77
C ALA A 68 -8.77 -10.60 9.08
N GLY A 69 -9.90 -10.69 8.40
CA GLY A 69 -10.90 -11.69 8.72
C GLY A 69 -12.27 -11.41 8.09
N ARG A 70 -13.09 -12.47 8.06
CA ARG A 70 -14.48 -12.39 7.63
C ARG A 70 -15.34 -11.79 8.75
N ASP A 71 -16.28 -10.96 8.34
CA ASP A 71 -17.31 -10.37 9.18
C ASP A 71 -18.65 -10.42 8.43
N ASN A 72 -19.66 -11.02 9.05
CA ASN A 72 -20.99 -11.12 8.44
C ASN A 72 -21.69 -9.77 8.30
N GLU A 73 -21.23 -8.77 9.05
CA GLU A 73 -21.76 -7.40 8.97
C GLU A 73 -21.07 -6.54 7.88
N ASP A 74 -20.08 -7.11 7.16
CA ASP A 74 -19.45 -6.51 5.98
C ASP A 74 -19.32 -7.54 4.84
N ASN A 75 -20.24 -7.46 3.88
CA ASN A 75 -20.37 -8.41 2.78
C ASN A 75 -19.13 -8.52 1.89
N PHE A 76 -18.29 -7.48 1.79
CA PHE A 76 -17.06 -7.56 0.98
C PHE A 76 -16.07 -8.54 1.59
N THR A 77 -16.10 -8.70 2.92
CA THR A 77 -15.21 -9.64 3.59
C THR A 77 -15.53 -11.10 3.26
N LEU A 78 -16.75 -11.40 2.83
CA LEU A 78 -17.17 -12.75 2.48
C LEU A 78 -16.52 -13.25 1.18
N ALA A 79 -16.00 -12.34 0.35
CA ALA A 79 -15.31 -12.69 -0.89
C ALA A 79 -13.87 -13.18 -0.67
N GLN A 80 -13.30 -12.99 0.51
CA GLN A 80 -11.94 -13.44 0.82
C GLN A 80 -11.86 -14.97 1.01
N PRO A 81 -10.68 -15.60 0.88
CA PRO A 81 -10.49 -17.02 1.19
C PRO A 81 -10.94 -17.38 2.61
N GLU A 82 -11.34 -18.63 2.85
CA GLU A 82 -11.79 -19.06 4.18
C GLU A 82 -10.69 -18.91 5.25
N LYS A 83 -9.44 -19.15 4.87
CA LYS A 83 -8.28 -18.99 5.73
C LYS A 83 -7.50 -17.72 5.36
N VAL A 84 -7.50 -16.76 6.27
CA VAL A 84 -6.61 -15.60 6.22
C VAL A 84 -5.21 -16.04 6.71
N PRO A 85 -4.13 -15.69 5.98
CA PRO A 85 -2.78 -16.05 6.39
C PRO A 85 -2.31 -15.22 7.59
N ASP A 86 -1.39 -15.78 8.37
CA ASP A 86 -0.59 -15.00 9.32
C ASP A 86 0.49 -14.24 8.54
N TYR A 87 0.30 -12.94 8.39
CA TYR A 87 1.20 -12.06 7.64
C TYR A 87 2.56 -11.89 8.34
N SER A 88 2.62 -12.06 9.67
CA SER A 88 3.89 -11.96 10.40
C SER A 88 4.87 -13.08 10.02
N GLN A 89 4.36 -14.24 9.56
CA GLN A 89 5.20 -15.35 9.08
C GLN A 89 5.88 -15.07 7.73
N HIS A 90 5.52 -13.98 7.06
CA HIS A 90 6.04 -13.63 5.73
C HIS A 90 7.16 -12.59 5.79
N LEU A 91 7.64 -12.23 6.99
CA LEU A 91 8.80 -11.38 7.21
C LEU A 91 10.08 -12.11 6.82
N ASN A 92 10.47 -11.98 5.56
CA ASN A 92 11.64 -12.64 4.99
C ASN A 92 12.69 -11.62 4.54
N ALA A 93 13.85 -11.62 5.21
CA ALA A 93 14.97 -10.75 4.86
C ALA A 93 15.49 -10.96 3.41
N ASN A 94 15.26 -12.13 2.83
CA ASN A 94 15.61 -12.46 1.45
C ASN A 94 14.42 -12.36 0.49
N GLY A 95 13.30 -11.73 0.90
CA GLY A 95 12.05 -11.70 0.13
C GLY A 95 12.17 -11.05 -1.26
N LEU A 96 13.19 -10.22 -1.48
CA LEU A 96 13.47 -9.59 -2.77
C LEU A 96 14.22 -10.50 -3.75
N ARG A 97 14.85 -11.60 -3.29
CA ARG A 97 15.66 -12.45 -4.16
C ARG A 97 14.79 -13.15 -5.20
N GLY A 98 14.98 -12.79 -6.46
CA GLY A 98 14.19 -13.29 -7.59
C GLY A 98 12.82 -12.63 -7.75
N ALA A 99 12.44 -11.68 -6.87
CA ALA A 99 11.21 -10.91 -7.02
C ALA A 99 11.28 -10.06 -8.29
N ARG A 100 10.20 -10.02 -9.07
CA ARG A 100 10.08 -9.20 -10.28
C ARG A 100 9.26 -7.96 -9.97
N ILE A 101 9.86 -6.77 -10.09
CA ILE A 101 9.26 -5.51 -9.66
C ILE A 101 9.21 -4.55 -10.85
N GLY A 102 8.01 -4.08 -11.19
CA GLY A 102 7.78 -3.12 -12.27
C GLY A 102 7.82 -1.67 -11.78
N VAL A 103 8.43 -0.78 -12.57
CA VAL A 103 8.50 0.66 -12.28
C VAL A 103 7.57 1.42 -13.23
N LEU A 104 6.53 2.04 -12.67
CA LEU A 104 5.50 2.80 -13.41
C LEU A 104 5.97 4.24 -13.71
N ARG A 105 6.98 4.39 -14.58
CA ARG A 105 7.61 5.68 -14.90
C ARG A 105 6.62 6.76 -15.34
N LYS A 106 5.58 6.43 -16.12
CA LYS A 106 4.56 7.40 -16.56
C LYS A 106 3.77 8.01 -15.40
N ILE A 107 3.45 7.22 -14.37
CA ILE A 107 2.71 7.73 -13.21
C ILE A 107 3.60 8.70 -12.40
N PHE A 108 4.90 8.43 -12.30
CA PHE A 108 5.85 9.34 -11.63
C PHE A 108 6.18 10.60 -12.45
N ALA A 109 6.19 10.49 -13.78
CA ALA A 109 6.46 11.59 -14.70
C ALA A 109 5.25 12.51 -14.93
N ASN A 110 4.07 12.13 -14.41
CA ASN A 110 2.86 12.90 -14.63
C ASN A 110 2.83 14.18 -13.80
N SER A 111 2.75 15.32 -14.49
CA SER A 111 2.70 16.66 -13.90
C SER A 111 1.36 17.04 -13.26
N THR A 112 0.30 16.23 -13.42
CA THR A 112 -1.04 16.53 -12.89
C THR A 112 -1.06 16.58 -11.36
N PHE A 113 -0.17 15.85 -10.68
CA PHE A 113 0.06 15.95 -9.22
C PHE A 113 1.25 16.86 -8.85
N GLY A 114 1.63 17.77 -9.74
CA GLY A 114 2.74 18.70 -9.55
C GLY A 114 4.12 18.15 -9.92
N GLY A 115 4.20 16.89 -10.35
CA GLY A 115 5.46 16.19 -10.61
C GLY A 115 6.28 15.99 -9.34
N TYR A 116 7.06 14.90 -9.28
CA TYR A 116 8.02 14.75 -8.19
C TYR A 116 9.27 15.59 -8.46
N PRO A 117 9.79 16.35 -7.48
CA PRO A 117 11.06 17.04 -7.64
C PRO A 117 12.20 16.08 -8.01
N ASP A 118 13.18 16.56 -8.78
CA ASP A 118 14.32 15.75 -9.26
C ASP A 118 15.05 15.00 -8.14
N TYR A 119 15.14 15.59 -6.94
CA TYR A 119 15.79 14.95 -5.80
C TYR A 119 15.03 13.73 -5.29
N ILE A 120 13.69 13.72 -5.37
CA ILE A 120 12.86 12.54 -5.02
C ILE A 120 13.08 11.43 -6.05
N ILE A 121 13.06 11.79 -7.34
CA ILE A 121 13.31 10.83 -8.43
C ILE A 121 14.72 10.24 -8.33
N SER A 122 15.71 11.06 -8.01
CA SER A 122 17.09 10.61 -7.79
C SER A 122 17.18 9.62 -6.63
N GLU A 123 16.55 9.92 -5.49
CA GLU A 123 16.60 9.04 -4.31
C GLU A 123 15.83 7.72 -4.53
N PHE A 124 14.72 7.78 -5.26
CA PHE A 124 13.98 6.61 -5.70
C PHE A 124 14.85 5.70 -6.59
N ASN A 125 15.54 6.27 -7.58
CA ASN A 125 16.44 5.53 -8.47
C ASN A 125 17.61 4.89 -7.69
N LYS A 126 18.22 5.63 -6.75
CA LYS A 126 19.25 5.07 -5.88
C LYS A 126 18.72 3.93 -5.03
N THR A 127 17.51 4.03 -4.50
CA THR A 127 16.89 2.93 -3.73
C THR A 127 16.76 1.66 -4.57
N ILE A 128 16.35 1.79 -5.84
CA ILE A 128 16.28 0.65 -6.76
C ILE A 128 17.67 0.02 -6.97
N GLU A 129 18.67 0.84 -7.33
CA GLU A 129 20.01 0.36 -7.66
C GLU A 129 20.76 -0.19 -6.44
N GLU A 130 20.72 0.53 -5.33
CA GLU A 130 21.54 0.24 -4.17
C GLU A 130 20.91 -0.75 -3.19
N ILE A 131 19.58 -0.88 -3.19
CA ILE A 131 18.87 -1.78 -2.28
C ILE A 131 18.24 -2.92 -3.07
N PHE A 132 17.31 -2.63 -3.98
CA PHE A 132 16.47 -3.68 -4.58
C PHE A 132 17.27 -4.63 -5.47
N ILE A 133 18.08 -4.10 -6.39
CA ILE A 133 18.93 -4.91 -7.28
C ILE A 133 19.98 -5.67 -6.48
N LYS A 134 20.64 -5.02 -5.51
CA LYS A 134 21.67 -5.69 -4.68
C LYS A 134 21.09 -6.81 -3.81
N LEU A 135 19.84 -6.71 -3.39
CA LEU A 135 19.10 -7.77 -2.68
C LEU A 135 18.54 -8.86 -3.63
N GLY A 136 18.80 -8.74 -4.94
CA GLY A 136 18.50 -9.78 -5.92
C GLY A 136 17.13 -9.65 -6.59
N ALA A 137 16.47 -8.50 -6.51
CA ALA A 137 15.26 -8.24 -7.28
C ALA A 137 15.59 -8.03 -8.77
N ILE A 138 14.66 -8.44 -9.63
CA ILE A 138 14.67 -8.22 -11.07
C ILE A 138 13.76 -7.03 -11.36
N ILE A 139 14.35 -5.92 -11.82
CA ILE A 139 13.63 -4.68 -12.08
C ILE A 139 13.19 -4.63 -13.54
N ILE A 140 11.90 -4.34 -13.77
CA ILE A 140 11.32 -4.12 -15.09
C ILE A 140 10.97 -2.63 -15.17
N ASP A 141 11.72 -1.89 -15.99
CA ASP A 141 11.66 -0.43 -16.00
C ASP A 141 11.89 0.11 -17.42
N PRO A 142 10.88 0.74 -18.05
CA PRO A 142 9.54 0.98 -17.52
C PRO A 142 8.66 -0.28 -17.55
N ALA A 143 7.68 -0.34 -16.65
CA ALA A 143 6.60 -1.33 -16.64
C ALA A 143 5.23 -0.63 -16.67
N ASP A 144 5.10 0.43 -17.45
CA ASP A 144 3.93 1.32 -17.44
C ASP A 144 2.61 0.61 -17.76
N LEU A 145 1.54 1.13 -17.18
CA LEU A 145 0.17 0.72 -17.51
C LEU A 145 -0.29 1.43 -18.79
N ASP A 146 -1.00 0.69 -19.65
CA ASP A 146 -1.60 1.27 -20.87
C ASP A 146 -2.56 2.43 -20.53
N THR A 147 -3.22 2.35 -19.37
CA THR A 147 -4.17 3.34 -18.86
C THR A 147 -3.52 4.42 -17.97
N ALA A 148 -2.20 4.54 -17.94
CA ALA A 148 -1.51 5.47 -17.03
C ALA A 148 -1.96 6.94 -17.20
N ASP A 149 -2.23 7.38 -18.43
CA ASP A 149 -2.67 8.75 -18.72
C ASP A 149 -4.12 8.99 -18.24
N GLU A 150 -4.99 7.99 -18.38
CA GLU A 150 -6.36 8.03 -17.87
C GLU A 150 -6.39 8.09 -16.34
N ILE A 151 -5.64 7.21 -15.68
CA ILE A 151 -5.54 7.18 -14.21
C ILE A 151 -5.10 8.53 -13.64
N ALA A 152 -4.12 9.17 -14.28
CA ALA A 152 -3.57 10.42 -13.78
C ALA A 152 -4.46 11.65 -13.99
N THR A 153 -5.53 11.52 -14.80
CA THR A 153 -6.47 12.60 -15.11
C THR A 153 -7.88 12.32 -14.62
N ALA A 154 -8.10 11.13 -14.06
CA ALA A 154 -9.38 10.68 -13.54
C ALA A 154 -9.73 11.37 -12.21
N GLU A 155 -10.93 11.96 -12.14
CA GLU A 155 -11.55 12.47 -10.91
C GLU A 155 -12.46 11.39 -10.28
N HIS A 156 -11.88 10.25 -9.87
CA HIS A 156 -12.64 9.06 -9.43
C HIS A 156 -12.55 8.74 -7.93
N GLU A 157 -12.21 9.71 -7.08
CA GLU A 157 -12.18 9.50 -5.61
C GLU A 157 -13.55 9.14 -4.99
N LEU A 158 -14.67 9.35 -5.72
CA LEU A 158 -16.02 9.37 -5.14
C LEU A 158 -17.06 8.44 -5.80
N ILE A 159 -16.67 7.52 -6.70
CA ILE A 159 -17.61 6.61 -7.38
C ILE A 159 -17.57 5.19 -6.78
#